data_AF-A0A7J9RE78-F1
#
_entry.id   AF-A0A7J9RE78-F1
#
_cell.length_a   1.000
_cell.length_b   1.000
_cell.length_c   1.000
_cell.angle_alpha   90.00
_cell.angle_beta   90.00
_cell.angle_gamma   90.00
#
_symmetry.space_group_name_H-M   'P 1'
#
loop_
_entity.id
_entity.type
_entity.pdbx_description
1 polymer ?
#
loop_
_entity_poly.entity_id
_entity_poly.type
_entity_poly.pdbx_seq_one_letter_code
_entity_poly.pdbx_strand_id
1 'polypeptide(L)'
;MTAAFLITVHVPDEMSISVDAEMKFAGEDAINLGLATPAQSSDYDSRLAEMLASGQTDEACEMVQNYLANGIEANCWLAKDSGTLQPHGEVATPGSSTIATHGMVAVDGHLWTITLDLWERGS
;
A
#
# COMPACT_ATOMS: atom_id res chain seq x y z
N MET A 1 53.91 19.88 -7.77
CA MET A 1 52.64 20.48 -8.23
C MET A 1 51.52 19.60 -7.69
N THR A 2 50.74 20.08 -6.74
CA THR A 2 49.62 19.36 -6.13
C THR A 2 48.32 20.01 -6.58
N ALA A 3 47.51 19.27 -7.31
CA ALA A 3 46.16 19.68 -7.68
C ALA A 3 45.20 19.31 -6.53
N ALA A 4 44.39 20.26 -6.10
CA ALA A 4 43.26 20.02 -5.22
C ALA A 4 41.99 20.12 -6.06
N PHE A 5 41.06 19.20 -5.84
CA PHE A 5 39.73 19.22 -6.44
C PHE A 5 38.70 19.21 -5.31
N LEU A 6 37.63 19.96 -5.52
CA LEU A 6 36.55 20.16 -4.57
C LEU A 6 35.34 19.43 -5.10
N ILE A 7 34.83 18.47 -4.32
CA ILE A 7 33.62 17.72 -4.64
C ILE A 7 32.51 18.31 -3.78
N THR A 8 31.52 18.90 -4.42
CA THR A 8 30.26 19.29 -3.78
C THR A 8 29.28 18.13 -3.89
N VAL A 9 28.99 17.48 -2.78
CA VAL A 9 27.91 16.48 -2.68
C VAL A 9 26.64 17.24 -2.29
N HIS A 10 25.62 17.18 -3.14
CA HIS A 10 24.30 17.68 -2.79
C HIS A 10 23.54 16.55 -2.09
N VAL A 11 23.32 16.70 -0.78
CA VAL A 11 22.43 15.81 -0.03
C VAL A 11 21.05 16.47 -0.09
N PRO A 12 20.07 15.88 -0.79
CA PRO A 12 18.71 16.41 -0.77
C PRO A 12 18.19 16.38 0.67
N ASP A 13 17.41 17.41 1.04
CA ASP A 13 16.75 17.43 2.34
C ASP A 13 15.88 16.17 2.49
N GLU A 14 15.94 15.58 3.68
CA GLU A 14 15.12 14.41 4.01
C GLU A 14 13.65 14.82 3.97
N MET A 15 12.79 13.99 3.35
CA MET A 15 11.34 14.16 3.44
C MET A 15 10.95 14.25 4.93
N SER A 16 10.00 15.13 5.26
CA SER A 16 9.61 15.30 6.66
C SER A 16 9.04 14.00 7.21
N ILE A 17 9.57 13.54 8.34
CA ILE A 17 9.07 12.37 9.10
C ILE A 17 7.56 12.42 9.37
N SER A 18 6.98 13.62 9.39
CA SER A 18 5.54 13.81 9.60
C SER A 18 4.71 13.41 8.38
N VAL A 19 5.15 13.80 7.18
CA VAL A 19 4.47 13.48 5.91
C VAL A 19 4.52 11.97 5.69
N ASP A 20 5.67 11.38 6.00
CA ASP A 20 5.85 9.94 5.90
C ASP A 20 4.94 9.15 6.84
N ALA A 21 4.78 9.65 8.07
CA ALA A 21 3.88 9.06 9.05
C ALA A 21 2.41 9.18 8.62
N GLU A 22 1.98 10.34 8.11
CA GLU A 22 0.62 10.57 7.63
C GLU A 22 0.25 9.63 6.47
N MET A 23 1.12 9.49 5.48
CA MET A 23 0.91 8.53 4.38
C MET A 23 0.84 7.09 4.88
N LYS A 24 1.73 6.72 5.81
CA LYS A 24 1.71 5.38 6.40
C LYS A 24 0.38 5.10 7.12
N PHE A 25 -0.08 6.04 7.94
CA PHE A 25 -1.36 5.92 8.64
C PHE A 25 -2.54 5.86 7.67
N ALA A 26 -2.52 6.62 6.59
CA ALA A 26 -3.57 6.55 5.57
C ALA A 26 -3.64 5.15 4.93
N GLY A 27 -2.50 4.52 4.65
CA GLY A 27 -2.46 3.14 4.17
C GLY A 27 -2.97 2.13 5.19
N GLU A 28 -2.61 2.29 6.47
CA GLU A 28 -3.04 1.39 7.55
C GLU A 28 -4.56 1.51 7.76
N ASP A 29 -5.08 2.73 7.75
CA ASP A 29 -6.50 3.01 7.88
C ASP A 29 -7.30 2.44 6.70
N ALA A 30 -6.82 2.60 5.46
CA ALA A 30 -7.48 2.03 4.28
C ALA A 30 -7.63 0.50 4.35
N ILE A 31 -6.57 -0.20 4.80
CA ILE A 31 -6.63 -1.66 5.02
C ILE A 31 -7.61 -1.99 6.15
N ASN A 32 -7.55 -1.26 7.26
CA ASN A 32 -8.44 -1.47 8.41
C ASN A 32 -9.92 -1.21 8.04
N LEU A 33 -10.21 -0.23 7.19
CA LEU A 33 -11.55 0.05 6.68
C LEU A 33 -12.05 -1.09 5.77
N GLY A 34 -11.18 -1.67 4.94
CA GLY A 34 -11.49 -2.88 4.17
C GLY A 34 -11.85 -4.07 5.07
N LEU A 35 -11.13 -4.23 6.18
CA LEU A 35 -11.42 -5.25 7.20
C LEU A 35 -12.65 -4.92 8.07
N ALA A 36 -13.00 -3.66 8.23
CA ALA A 36 -14.19 -3.23 8.95
C ALA A 36 -15.46 -3.27 8.08
N THR A 37 -15.30 -3.35 6.75
CA THR A 37 -16.41 -3.40 5.80
C THR A 37 -17.11 -4.75 5.89
N PRO A 38 -18.43 -4.80 6.12
CA PRO A 38 -19.13 -6.07 6.34
C PRO A 38 -19.11 -6.94 5.09
N ALA A 39 -18.86 -8.24 5.28
CA ALA A 39 -18.94 -9.23 4.21
C ALA A 39 -20.37 -9.33 3.65
N GLN A 40 -20.51 -9.79 2.40
CA GLN A 40 -21.81 -10.10 1.81
C GLN A 40 -22.32 -11.48 2.23
N SER A 41 -21.40 -12.43 2.43
CA SER A 41 -21.70 -13.75 3.03
C SER A 41 -21.54 -13.72 4.56
N SER A 42 -22.27 -14.59 5.26
CA SER A 42 -22.11 -14.83 6.70
C SER A 42 -20.85 -15.61 7.06
N ASP A 43 -20.12 -16.12 6.07
CA ASP A 43 -18.99 -17.04 6.28
C ASP A 43 -17.65 -16.31 6.50
N TYR A 44 -17.61 -14.99 6.27
CA TYR A 44 -16.39 -14.17 6.33
C TYR A 44 -16.56 -12.99 7.27
N ASP A 45 -15.48 -12.61 7.95
CA ASP A 45 -15.47 -11.50 8.91
C ASP A 45 -15.57 -10.13 8.24
N SER A 46 -15.11 -10.01 7.00
CA SER A 46 -15.06 -8.75 6.26
C SER A 46 -15.19 -8.96 4.76
N ARG A 47 -15.60 -7.89 4.06
CA ARG A 47 -15.67 -7.90 2.60
C ARG A 47 -14.31 -8.11 1.95
N LEU A 48 -13.26 -7.54 2.53
CA LEU A 48 -11.89 -7.76 2.07
C LEU A 48 -11.47 -9.23 2.20
N ALA A 49 -11.78 -9.88 3.33
CA ALA A 49 -11.47 -11.30 3.53
C ALA A 49 -12.24 -12.20 2.54
N GLU A 50 -13.52 -11.90 2.28
CA GLU A 50 -14.34 -12.62 1.30
C GLU A 50 -13.76 -12.53 -0.12
N MET A 51 -13.35 -11.34 -0.56
CA MET A 51 -12.75 -11.13 -1.88
C MET A 51 -11.43 -11.89 -2.02
N LEU A 52 -10.56 -11.84 -1.00
CA LEU A 52 -9.29 -12.57 -1.00
C LEU A 52 -9.49 -14.09 -1.02
N ALA A 53 -10.47 -14.60 -0.27
CA ALA A 53 -10.82 -16.03 -0.29
C ALA A 53 -11.33 -16.46 -1.67
N SER A 54 -12.12 -15.61 -2.33
CA SER A 54 -12.70 -15.86 -3.64
C SER A 54 -11.72 -15.64 -4.81
N GLY A 55 -10.50 -15.17 -4.54
CA GLY A 55 -9.50 -14.86 -5.56
C GLY A 55 -9.79 -13.58 -6.35
N GLN A 56 -10.67 -12.72 -5.84
CA GLN A 56 -11.00 -11.40 -6.40
C GLN A 56 -9.93 -10.38 -6.00
N THR A 57 -8.70 -10.61 -6.44
CA THR A 57 -7.51 -9.83 -6.02
C THR A 57 -7.52 -8.41 -6.55
N ASP A 58 -8.00 -8.20 -7.77
CA ASP A 58 -8.07 -6.86 -8.37
C ASP A 58 -9.15 -6.02 -7.68
N GLU A 59 -10.34 -6.59 -7.45
CA GLU A 59 -11.42 -5.91 -6.73
C GLU A 59 -11.09 -5.64 -5.26
N ALA A 60 -10.36 -6.55 -4.60
CA ALA A 60 -9.84 -6.33 -3.26
C ALA A 60 -8.89 -5.14 -3.21
N CYS A 61 -7.98 -5.04 -4.18
CA CYS A 61 -7.04 -3.93 -4.27
C CYS A 61 -7.73 -2.60 -4.60
N GLU A 62 -8.64 -2.59 -5.57
CA GLU A 62 -9.44 -1.41 -5.90
C GLU A 62 -10.25 -0.94 -4.69
N MET A 63 -10.86 -1.86 -3.92
CA MET A 63 -11.57 -1.51 -2.69
C MET A 63 -10.67 -0.81 -1.69
N VAL A 64 -9.49 -1.36 -1.41
CA VAL A 64 -8.55 -0.77 -0.44
C VAL A 64 -8.01 0.58 -0.94
N GLN A 65 -7.67 0.69 -2.22
CA GLN A 65 -7.23 1.95 -2.84
C GLN A 65 -8.32 3.03 -2.74
N ASN A 66 -9.59 2.66 -2.89
CA ASN A 66 -10.73 3.59 -2.76
C ASN A 66 -10.98 4.10 -1.32
N TYR A 67 -10.41 3.46 -0.30
CA TYR A 67 -10.45 3.95 1.08
C TYR A 67 -9.35 4.95 1.43
N LEU A 68 -8.39 5.17 0.54
CA LEU A 68 -7.34 6.15 0.78
C LEU A 68 -7.90 7.57 0.88
N ALA A 69 -7.30 8.35 1.76
CA ALA A 69 -7.63 9.77 1.90
C ALA A 69 -7.34 10.53 0.60
N ASN A 70 -8.14 11.56 0.32
CA ASN A 70 -7.92 12.43 -0.84
C ASN A 70 -6.50 13.00 -0.86
N GLY A 71 -5.86 12.98 -2.03
CA GLY A 71 -4.50 13.48 -2.22
C GLY A 71 -3.41 12.40 -2.06
N ILE A 72 -3.78 11.18 -1.67
CA ILE A 72 -2.87 10.03 -1.62
C ILE A 72 -3.30 9.02 -2.68
N GLU A 73 -2.33 8.48 -3.40
CA GLU A 73 -2.50 7.36 -4.31
C GLU A 73 -1.66 6.18 -3.84
N ALA A 74 -2.03 4.96 -4.25
CA ALA A 74 -1.22 3.79 -3.96
C ALA A 74 -1.31 2.73 -5.04
N ASN A 75 -0.22 1.99 -5.22
CA ASN A 75 -0.20 0.70 -5.88
C ASN A 75 -0.46 -0.39 -4.85
N CYS A 76 -1.39 -1.29 -5.15
CA CYS A 76 -1.71 -2.42 -4.29
C CYS A 76 -0.98 -3.69 -4.77
N TRP A 77 -0.34 -4.36 -3.82
CA TRP A 77 0.40 -5.59 -4.06
C TRP A 77 -0.11 -6.67 -3.10
N LEU A 78 -0.40 -7.85 -3.62
CA LEU A 78 -0.88 -8.98 -2.84
C LEU A 78 0.08 -10.16 -2.95
N ALA A 79 0.26 -10.86 -1.85
CA ALA A 79 0.91 -12.16 -1.79
C ALA A 79 0.04 -13.12 -0.99
N LYS A 80 -0.08 -14.36 -1.48
CA LYS A 80 -0.75 -15.46 -0.78
C LYS A 80 0.29 -16.39 -0.19
N ASP A 81 0.20 -16.64 1.10
CA ASP A 81 1.13 -17.42 1.92
C ASP A 81 2.59 -16.94 1.77
N SER A 82 3.46 -17.78 1.20
CA SER A 82 4.87 -17.46 0.92
C SER A 82 5.09 -17.11 -0.56
N GLY A 83 4.03 -16.78 -1.28
CA GLY A 83 4.06 -16.37 -2.68
C GLY A 83 4.77 -15.03 -2.88
N THR A 84 5.12 -14.75 -4.13
CA THR A 84 5.69 -13.45 -4.52
C THR A 84 4.60 -12.39 -4.50
N LEU A 85 4.92 -11.19 -4.00
CA LEU A 85 4.06 -10.01 -4.12
C LEU A 85 3.84 -9.70 -5.60
N GLN A 86 2.58 -9.63 -6.01
CA GLN A 86 2.17 -9.27 -7.37
C GLN A 86 1.27 -8.03 -7.31
N PRO A 87 1.38 -7.12 -8.28
CA PRO A 87 0.53 -5.95 -8.34
C PRO A 87 -0.86 -6.33 -8.83
N HIS A 88 -1.89 -5.72 -8.27
CA HIS A 88 -3.29 -5.98 -8.60
C HIS A 88 -4.10 -4.67 -8.67
N GLY A 89 -5.15 -4.66 -9.49
CA GLY A 89 -5.93 -3.45 -9.76
C GLY A 89 -5.19 -2.40 -10.60
N GLU A 90 -5.52 -1.13 -10.41
CA GLU A 90 -4.83 -0.04 -11.10
C GLU A 90 -3.43 0.19 -10.51
N VAL A 91 -2.43 0.17 -11.40
CA VAL A 91 -1.02 0.37 -11.06
C VAL A 91 -0.51 1.60 -11.81
N ALA A 92 -0.07 2.60 -11.07
CA ALA A 92 0.54 3.81 -11.59
C ALA A 92 2.05 3.83 -11.34
N THR A 93 2.76 4.71 -12.03
CA THR A 93 4.18 4.99 -11.74
C THR A 93 4.25 6.24 -10.86
N PRO A 94 4.71 6.12 -9.60
CA PRO A 94 4.80 7.26 -8.70
C PRO A 94 5.75 8.32 -9.26
N GLY A 95 5.32 9.58 -9.22
CA GLY A 95 6.15 10.73 -9.62
C GLY A 95 7.07 11.24 -8.50
N SER A 96 6.89 10.75 -7.28
CA SER A 96 7.61 11.14 -6.07
C SER A 96 8.14 9.92 -5.32
N SER A 97 8.78 10.14 -4.17
CA SER A 97 9.08 9.07 -3.22
C SER A 97 7.80 8.38 -2.76
N THR A 98 7.92 7.08 -2.49
CA THR A 98 6.83 6.26 -1.98
C THR A 98 7.10 5.73 -0.59
N ILE A 99 6.02 5.31 0.07
CA ILE A 99 6.06 4.65 1.37
C ILE A 99 5.23 3.38 1.32
N ALA A 100 5.79 2.30 1.85
CA ALA A 100 5.09 1.03 1.93
C ALA A 100 4.38 0.87 3.28
N THR A 101 3.11 0.52 3.22
CA THR A 101 2.33 0.01 4.35
C THR A 101 1.93 -1.43 4.09
N HIS A 102 1.92 -2.25 5.14
CA HIS A 102 1.58 -3.67 5.04
C HIS A 102 0.42 -4.04 5.97
N GLY A 103 -0.45 -4.92 5.48
CA GLY A 103 -1.51 -5.57 6.25
C GLY A 103 -1.49 -7.07 6.01
N MET A 104 -2.01 -7.84 6.97
CA MET A 104 -2.10 -9.29 6.87
C MET A 104 -3.54 -9.74 7.15
N VAL A 105 -4.05 -10.64 6.33
CA VAL A 105 -5.42 -11.18 6.44
C VAL A 105 -5.35 -12.70 6.36
N ALA A 106 -5.72 -13.38 7.43
CA ALA A 106 -5.80 -14.84 7.44
C ALA A 106 -7.23 -15.27 7.12
N VAL A 107 -7.42 -16.00 6.02
CA VAL A 107 -8.74 -16.50 5.57
C VAL A 107 -8.59 -17.86 4.90
N ASP A 108 -9.52 -18.78 5.19
CA ASP A 108 -9.56 -20.14 4.62
C ASP A 108 -8.24 -20.92 4.72
N GLY A 109 -7.51 -20.73 5.83
CA GLY A 109 -6.22 -21.38 6.08
C GLY A 109 -5.04 -20.80 5.29
N HIS A 110 -5.25 -19.71 4.57
CA HIS A 110 -4.23 -18.96 3.84
C HIS A 110 -3.95 -17.60 4.49
N LEU A 111 -2.70 -17.17 4.46
CA LEU A 111 -2.28 -15.84 4.92
C LEU A 111 -2.05 -14.93 3.71
N TRP A 112 -2.86 -13.89 3.59
CA TRP A 112 -2.66 -12.85 2.59
C TRP A 112 -1.84 -11.71 3.17
N THR A 113 -0.81 -11.28 2.45
CA THR A 113 -0.11 -10.03 2.72
C THR A 113 -0.56 -9.00 1.69
N ILE A 114 -1.05 -7.88 2.19
CA ILE A 114 -1.45 -6.71 1.41
C ILE A 114 -0.37 -5.66 1.61
N THR A 115 0.16 -5.11 0.54
CA THR A 115 1.11 -3.99 0.59
C THR A 115 0.58 -2.85 -0.25
N LEU A 116 0.50 -1.66 0.34
CA LEU A 116 0.21 -0.43 -0.36
C LEU A 116 1.51 0.36 -0.49
N ASP A 117 1.92 0.62 -1.72
CA ASP A 117 3.03 1.52 -2.03
C ASP A 117 2.43 2.90 -2.35
N LEU A 118 2.52 3.83 -1.40
CA LEU A 118 1.77 5.08 -1.32
C LEU A 118 2.61 6.27 -1.75
N TRP A 119 2.01 7.25 -2.40
CA TRP A 119 2.61 8.56 -2.69
C TRP A 119 1.58 9.69 -2.67
N GLU A 120 2.07 10.92 -2.53
CA GLU A 120 1.22 12.10 -2.70
C GLU A 120 0.90 12.32 -4.18
N ARG A 121 -0.38 12.52 -4.48
CA ARG A 121 -0.80 12.99 -5.80
C ARG A 121 -0.29 14.43 -5.94
N GLY A 122 0.79 14.59 -6.70
CA GLY A 122 1.41 15.90 -6.95
C GLY A 122 0.35 16.95 -7.32
N SER A 123 0.36 18.08 -6.61
CA SER A 123 -0.52 19.22 -6.80
C SER A 123 -0.30 19.90 -8.16
#